data_AF-A0A2J0ML73-F1
#
_entry.id   AF-A0A2J0ML73-F1
#
_cell.length_a   1.000
_cell.length_b   1.000
_cell.length_c   1.000
_cell.angle_alpha   90.00
_cell.angle_beta   90.00
_cell.angle_gamma   90.00
#
_symmetry.space_group_name_H-M   'P 1'
#
loop_
_entity.id
_entity.type
_entity.pdbx_description
1 polymer ?
#
loop_
_entity_poly.entity_id
_entity_poly.type
_entity_poly.pdbx_seq_one_letter_code
_entity_poly.pdbx_strand_id
1 'polypeptide(L)'
;MKKFLPIVLVLIILIGVGLFIRGEQTAQAPEKQGNSTVLPQITPSTNEKGGIVSSIKDAMGLGQKMKCTYTAPDGNRNQGLSTIVVDGQKYKFIAEVNGEKSYGIFDGETQYMWSDKTKQGLKMTKSCIEGLSQSVPSNGNSNALATPETPQDFEKSFGDAQGVKCEPSNEDFSLPTDVNFIDQCEMMKASTKAMEGIKDKIPAGTYPGL
;
A
#
# COMPACT_ATOMS: atom_id res chain seq x y z
N MET A 1 43.58 30.80 -21.96
CA MET A 1 42.90 30.84 -23.28
C MET A 1 42.13 29.54 -23.48
N LYS A 2 40.79 29.61 -23.60
CA LYS A 2 39.88 28.65 -24.27
C LYS A 2 38.43 28.98 -23.84
N LYS A 3 37.89 30.09 -24.37
CA LYS A 3 36.50 30.54 -24.23
C LYS A 3 35.64 30.16 -25.45
N PHE A 4 35.83 28.95 -26.00
CA PHE A 4 35.18 28.56 -27.27
C PHE A 4 34.34 27.28 -27.22
N LEU A 5 33.99 26.79 -26.02
CA LEU A 5 33.13 25.61 -25.91
C LEU A 5 31.63 25.84 -26.25
N PRO A 6 31.01 27.04 -26.17
CA PRO A 6 29.57 27.15 -26.41
C PRO A 6 29.17 27.29 -27.90
N ILE A 7 30.13 27.47 -28.83
CA ILE A 7 29.82 27.75 -30.25
C ILE A 7 29.64 26.46 -31.08
N VAL A 8 30.15 25.32 -30.63
CA VAL A 8 30.04 24.04 -31.36
C VAL A 8 28.68 23.36 -31.12
N LEU A 9 27.99 23.66 -30.01
CA LEU A 9 26.73 23.00 -29.65
C LEU A 9 25.50 23.60 -30.35
N VAL A 10 25.58 24.87 -30.78
CA VAL A 10 24.48 25.57 -31.48
C VAL A 10 24.41 25.21 -32.98
N LEU A 11 25.52 24.76 -33.57
CA LEU A 11 25.60 24.42 -34.99
C LEU A 11 25.08 23.00 -35.32
N ILE A 12 24.98 22.11 -34.32
CA ILE A 12 24.45 20.74 -34.50
C ILE A 12 22.91 20.71 -34.41
N ILE A 13 22.29 21.70 -33.76
CA ILE A 13 20.83 21.78 -33.59
C ILE A 13 20.11 22.31 -34.85
N LEU A 14 20.84 22.92 -35.80
CA LEU A 14 20.24 23.53 -37.01
C LEU A 14 20.19 22.63 -38.26
N ILE A 15 20.71 21.39 -38.23
CA ILE A 15 20.83 20.54 -39.44
C ILE A 15 20.05 19.21 -39.34
N GLY A 16 19.46 18.87 -38.19
CA GLY A 16 18.79 17.58 -38.00
C GLY A 16 17.27 17.66 -37.87
N VAL A 17 16.58 17.15 -38.88
CA VAL A 17 15.16 16.71 -38.88
C VAL A 17 14.13 17.76 -39.32
N GLY A 18 14.11 18.01 -40.63
CA GLY A 18 13.05 18.73 -41.33
C GLY A 18 12.81 18.17 -42.73
N LEU A 19 12.77 16.84 -42.89
CA LEU A 19 12.36 16.19 -44.14
C LEU A 19 11.57 14.92 -43.82
N PHE A 20 10.48 14.73 -44.58
CA PHE A 20 9.44 13.70 -44.53
C PHE A 20 8.25 14.01 -43.62
N ILE A 21 7.21 14.65 -44.19
CA ILE A 21 5.90 14.03 -44.48
C ILE A 21 5.30 14.71 -45.72
N ARG A 22 5.01 13.93 -46.77
CA ARG A 22 4.23 14.31 -47.95
C ARG A 22 3.03 13.37 -47.96
N GLY A 23 1.82 13.90 -47.83
CA GLY A 23 0.60 13.07 -47.81
C GLY A 23 -0.68 13.90 -47.82
N GLU A 24 -1.19 14.19 -49.02
CA GLU A 24 -2.62 14.47 -49.29
C GLU A 24 -2.99 13.59 -50.49
N GLN A 25 -3.78 12.54 -50.25
CA GLN A 25 -5.23 12.46 -50.48
C GLN A 25 -5.63 12.41 -51.96
N THR A 26 -6.04 11.23 -52.42
CA THR A 26 -7.35 10.97 -53.06
C THR A 26 -7.47 9.50 -53.46
N ALA A 27 -8.50 8.80 -52.97
CA ALA A 27 -9.30 7.83 -53.73
C ALA A 27 -10.33 7.10 -52.82
N GLN A 28 -11.60 7.48 -53.00
CA GLN A 28 -12.83 6.69 -53.10
C GLN A 28 -13.11 5.47 -52.18
N ALA A 29 -14.34 5.50 -51.66
CA ALA A 29 -15.09 4.42 -50.99
C ALA A 29 -15.33 3.19 -51.90
N PRO A 30 -15.77 2.07 -51.31
CA PRO A 30 -17.22 1.83 -51.28
C PRO A 30 -17.78 1.34 -49.93
N GLU A 31 -19.06 1.67 -49.72
CA GLU A 31 -19.92 1.13 -48.67
C GLU A 31 -20.08 -0.40 -48.77
N LYS A 32 -20.11 -1.08 -47.62
CA LYS A 32 -21.16 -2.06 -47.32
C LYS A 32 -21.53 -2.05 -45.84
N GLN A 33 -22.82 -1.86 -45.65
CA GLN A 33 -23.65 -1.92 -44.46
C GLN A 33 -23.60 -3.31 -43.78
N GLY A 34 -23.51 -3.33 -42.46
CA GLY A 34 -23.54 -4.55 -41.65
C GLY A 34 -23.62 -4.25 -40.15
N ASN A 35 -24.84 -4.04 -39.67
CA ASN A 35 -25.18 -3.85 -38.27
C ASN A 35 -24.85 -5.10 -37.44
N SER A 36 -24.00 -4.97 -36.41
CA SER A 36 -24.02 -5.82 -35.22
C SER A 36 -23.15 -5.21 -34.11
N THR A 37 -23.82 -4.76 -33.05
CA THR A 37 -23.25 -4.55 -31.72
C THR A 37 -22.52 -5.80 -31.26
N VAL A 38 -21.20 -5.71 -31.08
CA VAL A 38 -20.39 -6.71 -30.38
C VAL A 38 -19.63 -5.98 -29.28
N LEU A 39 -19.93 -6.33 -28.02
CA LEU A 39 -19.17 -5.90 -26.85
C LEU A 39 -17.67 -6.22 -27.06
N PRO A 40 -16.73 -5.38 -26.57
CA PRO A 40 -15.33 -5.77 -26.53
C PRO A 40 -15.17 -6.98 -25.60
N GLN A 41 -15.00 -8.16 -26.19
CA GLN A 41 -14.53 -9.36 -25.53
C GLN A 41 -13.05 -9.15 -25.20
N ILE A 42 -12.75 -8.96 -23.91
CA ILE A 42 -11.39 -8.85 -23.40
C ILE A 42 -10.75 -10.23 -23.58
N THR A 43 -9.89 -10.34 -24.59
CA THR A 43 -8.98 -11.48 -24.75
C THR A 43 -7.63 -11.04 -24.17
N PRO A 44 -7.00 -11.80 -23.26
CA PRO A 44 -5.74 -11.39 -22.67
C PRO A 44 -4.60 -11.55 -23.69
N SER A 45 -4.25 -10.45 -24.36
CA SER A 45 -3.01 -10.36 -25.14
C SER A 45 -1.83 -10.28 -24.18
N THR A 46 -1.00 -11.33 -24.20
CA THR A 46 0.29 -11.39 -23.52
C THR A 46 1.29 -10.47 -24.21
N ASN A 47 2.11 -9.78 -23.40
CA ASN A 47 3.22 -8.88 -23.72
C ASN A 47 2.89 -7.43 -24.08
N GLU A 48 2.72 -6.60 -23.04
CA GLU A 48 3.51 -5.36 -22.89
C GLU A 48 3.91 -5.19 -21.41
N LYS A 49 5.20 -4.94 -21.16
CA LYS A 49 5.75 -4.59 -19.83
C LYS A 49 5.39 -3.13 -19.51
N GLY A 50 4.18 -2.92 -19.01
CA GLY A 50 3.72 -1.69 -18.39
C GLY A 50 2.71 -2.05 -17.31
N GLY A 51 2.85 -1.48 -16.10
CA GLY A 51 1.99 -1.81 -14.95
C GLY A 51 0.51 -1.77 -15.35
N ILE A 52 -0.16 -2.92 -15.21
CA ILE A 52 -1.53 -3.16 -15.71
C ILE A 52 -2.56 -2.32 -14.94
N VAL A 53 -2.18 -1.81 -13.76
CA VAL A 53 -3.01 -0.97 -12.90
C VAL A 53 -2.17 0.12 -12.24
N SER A 54 -2.66 1.35 -12.22
CA SER A 54 -2.02 2.54 -11.64
C SER A 54 -2.61 2.94 -10.28
N SER A 55 -3.34 2.04 -9.63
CA SER A 55 -4.02 2.24 -8.34
C SER A 55 -4.04 0.92 -7.57
N ILE A 56 -3.63 0.96 -6.30
CA ILE A 56 -3.64 -0.24 -5.44
C ILE A 56 -5.08 -0.66 -5.17
N LYS A 57 -6.00 0.30 -4.99
CA LYS A 57 -7.42 0.04 -4.78
C LYS A 57 -8.06 -0.66 -5.98
N ASP A 58 -7.69 -0.25 -7.19
CA ASP A 58 -8.19 -0.89 -8.41
C ASP A 58 -7.64 -2.32 -8.50
N ALA A 59 -6.36 -2.52 -8.13
CA ALA A 59 -5.74 -3.83 -8.10
C ALA A 59 -6.44 -4.79 -7.11
N MET A 60 -6.85 -4.29 -5.92
CA MET A 60 -7.68 -5.05 -4.96
C MET A 60 -9.03 -5.45 -5.57
N GLY A 61 -9.62 -4.59 -6.41
CA GLY A 61 -10.91 -4.81 -7.06
C GLY A 61 -10.91 -5.80 -8.23
N LEU A 62 -9.74 -6.16 -8.78
CA LEU A 62 -9.64 -7.06 -9.93
C LEU A 62 -9.93 -8.53 -9.59
N GLY A 63 -9.90 -8.91 -8.31
CA GLY A 63 -10.08 -10.31 -7.89
C GLY A 63 -8.93 -11.23 -8.33
N GLN A 64 -7.78 -10.66 -8.69
CA GLN A 64 -6.54 -11.38 -8.99
C GLN A 64 -5.41 -10.86 -8.10
N LYS A 65 -4.43 -11.72 -7.81
CA LYS A 65 -3.30 -11.34 -6.98
C LYS A 65 -2.35 -10.40 -7.74
N MET A 66 -2.07 -9.24 -7.16
CA MET A 66 -1.26 -8.19 -7.77
C MET A 66 -0.16 -7.75 -6.82
N LYS A 67 1.06 -7.55 -7.33
CA LYS A 67 2.14 -6.87 -6.64
C LYS A 67 2.23 -5.44 -7.16
N CYS A 68 2.18 -4.48 -6.26
CA CYS A 68 2.27 -3.07 -6.55
C CYS A 68 3.52 -2.46 -5.90
N THR A 69 4.25 -1.67 -6.68
CA THR A 69 5.29 -0.77 -6.16
C THR A 69 4.78 0.65 -6.18
N TYR A 70 5.02 1.40 -5.12
CA TYR A 70 4.59 2.80 -5.02
C TYR A 70 5.58 3.63 -4.20
N THR A 71 5.51 4.94 -4.40
CA THR A 71 6.20 5.92 -3.57
C THR A 71 5.22 6.41 -2.51
N ALA A 72 5.56 6.20 -1.24
CA ALA A 72 4.79 6.79 -0.14
C ALA A 72 4.96 8.32 -0.18
N PRO A 73 3.89 9.12 0.04
CA PRO A 73 4.01 10.57 0.06
C PRO A 73 5.01 11.03 1.13
N ASP A 74 5.82 12.04 0.80
CA ASP A 74 6.82 12.63 1.68
C ASP A 74 6.15 13.10 2.98
N GLY A 75 6.47 12.42 4.10
CA GLY A 75 5.88 12.72 5.42
C GLY A 75 5.65 11.49 6.30
N ASN A 76 5.61 10.28 5.73
CA ASN A 76 5.58 9.03 6.48
C ASN A 76 6.95 8.32 6.46
N ARG A 77 7.23 7.58 7.54
CA ARG A 77 8.55 7.08 8.01
C ARG A 77 9.33 6.15 7.08
N ASN A 78 9.01 6.07 5.78
CA ASN A 78 9.65 5.17 4.82
C ASN A 78 9.92 5.92 3.50
N GLN A 79 11.05 6.62 3.41
CA GLN A 79 11.54 7.22 2.15
C GLN A 79 12.11 6.14 1.20
N GLY A 80 11.32 5.12 0.89
CA GLY A 80 11.72 4.00 0.04
C GLY A 80 10.56 3.45 -0.78
N LEU A 81 10.90 2.83 -1.92
CA LEU A 81 9.94 2.08 -2.74
C LEU A 81 9.22 1.07 -1.86
N SER A 82 7.94 1.32 -1.61
CA SER A 82 7.10 0.44 -0.80
C SER A 82 6.49 -0.61 -1.72
N THR A 83 6.56 -1.87 -1.29
CA THR A 83 5.98 -3.00 -2.01
C THR A 83 4.78 -3.51 -1.23
N ILE A 84 3.66 -3.65 -1.93
CA ILE A 84 2.46 -4.29 -1.43
C ILE A 84 2.01 -5.37 -2.39
N VAL A 85 1.59 -6.52 -1.86
CA VAL A 85 0.90 -7.57 -2.61
C VAL A 85 -0.54 -7.59 -2.13
N VAL A 86 -1.49 -7.54 -3.05
CA VAL A 86 -2.92 -7.55 -2.77
C VAL A 86 -3.57 -8.78 -3.40
N ASP A 87 -4.56 -9.35 -2.72
CA ASP A 87 -5.40 -10.46 -3.17
C ASP A 87 -6.81 -10.24 -2.62
N GLY A 88 -7.62 -9.49 -3.38
CA GLY A 88 -8.88 -8.95 -2.89
C GLY A 88 -8.68 -7.98 -1.72
N GLN A 89 -9.30 -8.27 -0.57
CA GLN A 89 -9.12 -7.51 0.68
C GLN A 89 -7.87 -7.92 1.47
N LYS A 90 -7.20 -9.01 1.08
CA LYS A 90 -5.97 -9.43 1.76
C LYS A 90 -4.81 -8.63 1.22
N TYR A 91 -3.89 -8.25 2.09
CA TYR A 91 -2.65 -7.60 1.66
C TYR A 91 -1.44 -8.03 2.48
N LYS A 92 -0.27 -7.97 1.83
CA LYS A 92 1.04 -8.16 2.44
C LYS A 92 1.89 -6.95 2.08
N PHE A 93 2.52 -6.31 3.05
CA PHE A 93 3.41 -5.20 2.81
C PHE A 93 4.77 -5.42 3.46
N ILE A 94 5.78 -4.79 2.87
CA ILE A 94 7.14 -4.77 3.37
C ILE A 94 7.50 -3.31 3.60
N ALA A 95 7.88 -2.99 4.83
CA ALA A 95 8.42 -1.70 5.21
C ALA A 95 9.88 -1.85 5.61
N GLU A 96 10.71 -0.86 5.27
CA GLU A 96 12.12 -0.84 5.64
C GLU A 96 12.45 0.52 6.26
N VAL A 97 12.79 0.52 7.54
CA VAL A 97 13.18 1.71 8.32
C VAL A 97 14.61 1.51 8.79
N ASN A 98 15.52 2.43 8.47
CA ASN A 98 16.92 2.37 8.89
C ASN A 98 17.63 1.02 8.57
N GLY A 99 17.27 0.38 7.44
CA GLY A 99 17.79 -0.93 7.04
C GLY A 99 17.19 -2.12 7.79
N GLU A 100 16.21 -1.90 8.66
CA GLU A 100 15.45 -2.95 9.33
C GLU A 100 14.13 -3.19 8.59
N LYS A 101 13.93 -4.43 8.12
CA LYS A 101 12.69 -4.84 7.47
C LYS A 101 11.65 -5.25 8.49
N SER A 102 10.47 -4.69 8.35
CA SER A 102 9.24 -5.18 8.95
C SER A 102 8.29 -5.65 7.86
N TYR A 103 7.49 -6.63 8.22
CA TYR A 103 6.48 -7.20 7.35
C TYR A 103 5.13 -7.07 8.02
N GLY A 104 4.09 -6.90 7.20
CA GLY A 104 2.72 -6.99 7.65
C GLY A 104 1.89 -7.81 6.70
N ILE A 105 0.93 -8.56 7.26
CA ILE A 105 -0.08 -9.31 6.53
C ILE A 105 -1.44 -9.02 7.16
N PHE A 106 -2.42 -8.73 6.32
CA PHE A 106 -3.83 -8.84 6.67
C PHE A 106 -4.44 -9.96 5.84
N ASP A 107 -4.97 -10.99 6.52
CA ASP A 107 -5.52 -12.18 5.87
C ASP A 107 -7.05 -12.10 5.63
N GLY A 108 -7.66 -10.96 5.96
CA GLY A 108 -9.10 -10.72 5.92
C GLY A 108 -9.76 -10.69 7.31
N GLU A 109 -9.12 -11.25 8.34
CA GLU A 109 -9.61 -11.28 9.72
C GLU A 109 -8.57 -10.79 10.73
N THR A 110 -7.32 -11.24 10.59
CA THR A 110 -6.22 -10.96 11.50
C THR A 110 -5.13 -10.16 10.81
N GLN A 111 -4.70 -9.09 11.48
CA GLN A 111 -3.53 -8.33 11.12
C GLN A 111 -2.32 -8.88 11.87
N TYR A 112 -1.28 -9.21 11.13
CA TYR A 112 0.02 -9.66 11.60
C TYR A 112 1.06 -8.62 11.24
N MET A 113 1.96 -8.33 12.17
CA MET A 113 3.11 -7.47 11.92
C MET A 113 4.32 -8.03 12.65
N TRP A 114 5.47 -8.12 12.00
CA TRP A 114 6.68 -8.63 12.63
C TRP A 114 7.94 -7.96 12.08
N SER A 115 9.01 -8.02 12.89
CA SER A 115 10.35 -7.61 12.47
C SER A 115 11.15 -8.83 12.05
N ASP A 116 11.86 -8.71 10.93
CA ASP A 116 12.77 -9.77 10.48
C ASP A 116 13.93 -9.99 11.47
N LYS A 117 14.36 -8.90 12.12
CA LYS A 117 15.54 -8.88 12.98
C LYS A 117 15.28 -9.56 14.32
N THR A 118 14.16 -9.24 14.97
CA THR A 118 13.87 -9.75 16.32
C THR A 118 13.15 -11.09 16.30
N LYS A 119 12.58 -11.50 15.15
CA LYS A 119 11.72 -12.68 15.03
C LYS A 119 10.52 -12.65 16.00
N GLN A 120 10.09 -11.46 16.37
CA GLN A 120 8.91 -11.21 17.17
C GLN A 120 7.88 -10.46 16.33
N GLY A 121 6.62 -10.82 16.52
CA GLY A 121 5.49 -10.17 15.88
C GLY A 121 4.31 -10.00 16.81
N LEU A 122 3.41 -9.12 16.39
CA LEU A 122 2.11 -8.93 17.00
C LEU A 122 1.05 -9.43 16.04
N LYS A 123 -0.03 -9.98 16.60
CA LYS A 123 -1.26 -10.26 15.86
C LYS A 123 -2.45 -9.63 16.57
N MET A 124 -3.42 -9.21 15.78
CA MET A 124 -4.64 -8.57 16.27
C MET A 124 -5.81 -8.85 15.33
N THR A 125 -6.95 -9.28 15.87
CA THR A 125 -8.16 -9.54 15.06
C THR A 125 -8.89 -8.24 14.77
N LYS A 126 -9.64 -8.20 13.66
CA LYS A 126 -10.48 -7.07 13.29
C LYS A 126 -11.47 -6.68 14.38
N SER A 127 -12.14 -7.67 14.98
CA SER A 127 -13.08 -7.49 16.09
C SER A 127 -12.45 -6.78 17.30
N CYS A 128 -11.17 -7.05 17.57
CA CYS A 128 -10.43 -6.45 18.66
C CYS A 128 -10.02 -5.00 18.35
N ILE A 129 -9.57 -4.74 17.12
CA ILE A 129 -9.27 -3.38 16.63
C ILE A 129 -10.52 -2.49 16.77
N GLU A 130 -11.66 -2.96 16.28
CA GLU A 130 -12.93 -2.25 16.34
C GLU A 130 -13.38 -1.98 17.79
N GLY A 131 -13.20 -2.95 18.69
CA GLY A 131 -13.51 -2.79 20.12
C GLY A 131 -12.63 -1.73 20.81
N LEU A 132 -11.36 -1.59 20.39
CA LEU A 132 -10.45 -0.58 20.95
C LEU A 132 -10.79 0.82 20.47
N SER A 133 -11.11 0.99 19.19
CA SER A 133 -11.51 2.29 18.62
C SER A 133 -12.75 2.87 19.30
N GLN A 134 -13.63 2.02 19.84
CA GLN A 134 -14.82 2.43 20.60
C GLN A 134 -14.52 2.78 22.08
N SER A 135 -13.38 2.32 22.61
CA SER A 135 -13.03 2.40 24.03
C SER A 135 -12.11 3.58 24.38
N VAL A 136 -11.55 4.28 23.38
CA VAL A 136 -10.66 5.44 23.58
C VAL A 136 -11.47 6.74 23.40
N PRO A 137 -11.64 7.57 24.44
CA PRO A 137 -12.25 8.90 24.29
C PRO A 137 -11.41 9.75 23.34
N SER A 138 -12.04 10.43 22.37
CA SER A 138 -11.37 11.31 21.38
C SER A 138 -10.78 12.61 21.98
N ASN A 139 -10.51 12.64 23.28
CA ASN A 139 -10.10 13.82 24.03
C ASN A 139 -8.57 13.89 23.95
N GLY A 140 -8.04 14.79 23.14
CA GLY A 140 -6.62 14.91 22.75
C GLY A 140 -5.60 15.24 23.86
N ASN A 141 -5.62 14.55 25.00
CA ASN A 141 -4.51 14.50 25.94
C ASN A 141 -3.71 13.21 25.71
N SER A 142 -2.84 13.27 24.70
CA SER A 142 -2.01 12.17 24.24
C SER A 142 -0.75 12.01 25.08
N ASN A 143 -0.83 11.32 26.22
CA ASN A 143 0.20 10.33 26.57
C ASN A 143 -0.14 8.96 25.94
N ALA A 144 -0.74 9.04 24.74
CA ALA A 144 -1.52 7.99 24.11
C ALA A 144 -0.64 6.82 23.69
N LEU A 145 -0.96 5.63 24.21
CA LEU A 145 -0.90 4.41 23.42
C LEU A 145 -1.50 4.74 22.05
N ALA A 146 -0.65 4.78 21.01
CA ALA A 146 -1.09 5.05 19.66
C ALA A 146 -2.28 4.13 19.34
N THR A 147 -3.42 4.71 19.01
CA THR A 147 -4.57 3.96 18.52
C THR A 147 -4.08 3.05 17.39
N PRO A 148 -4.29 1.74 17.47
CA PRO A 148 -3.82 0.84 16.41
C PRO A 148 -4.47 1.25 15.09
N GLU A 149 -3.66 1.40 14.04
CA GLU A 149 -4.19 1.65 12.68
C GLU A 149 -5.09 0.49 12.29
N THR A 150 -6.32 0.81 11.88
CA THR A 150 -7.28 -0.20 11.42
C THR A 150 -6.95 -0.64 9.99
N PRO A 151 -7.36 -1.85 9.56
CA PRO A 151 -7.23 -2.26 8.16
C PRO A 151 -7.85 -1.23 7.20
N GLN A 152 -8.98 -0.63 7.59
CA GLN A 152 -9.65 0.40 6.81
C GLN A 152 -8.84 1.69 6.71
N ASP A 153 -8.12 2.09 7.75
CA ASP A 153 -7.25 3.27 7.70
C ASP A 153 -6.02 3.02 6.84
N PHE A 154 -5.48 1.80 6.91
CA PHE A 154 -4.40 1.36 6.02
C PHE A 154 -4.86 1.34 4.55
N GLU A 155 -6.04 0.80 4.26
CA GLU A 155 -6.63 0.81 2.91
C GLU A 155 -6.89 2.22 2.38
N LYS A 156 -7.34 3.16 3.22
CA LYS A 156 -7.51 4.57 2.83
C LYS A 156 -6.18 5.18 2.39
N SER A 157 -5.07 4.84 3.06
CA SER A 157 -3.74 5.37 2.73
C SER A 157 -3.27 5.00 1.31
N PHE A 158 -3.84 3.95 0.71
CA PHE A 158 -3.56 3.58 -0.68
C PHE A 158 -4.06 4.60 -1.70
N GLY A 159 -5.06 5.42 -1.34
CA GLY A 159 -5.54 6.51 -2.20
C GLY A 159 -4.50 7.63 -2.38
N ASP A 160 -3.58 7.77 -1.43
CA ASP A 160 -2.53 8.79 -1.44
C ASP A 160 -1.22 8.30 -2.07
N ALA A 161 -1.16 7.03 -2.48
CA ALA A 161 0.01 6.41 -3.07
C ALA A 161 0.32 7.00 -4.46
N GLN A 162 1.56 7.43 -4.67
CA GLN A 162 1.99 8.02 -5.93
C GLN A 162 2.86 7.04 -6.74
N GLY A 163 2.80 7.15 -8.06
CA GLY A 163 3.64 6.33 -8.96
C GLY A 163 3.34 4.83 -8.88
N VAL A 164 2.12 4.45 -8.51
CA VAL A 164 1.71 3.05 -8.37
C VAL A 164 1.88 2.31 -9.70
N LYS A 165 2.55 1.17 -9.65
CA LYS A 165 2.66 0.21 -10.75
C LYS A 165 2.36 -1.18 -10.22
N CYS A 166 1.29 -1.79 -10.72
CA CYS A 166 0.91 -3.14 -10.34
C CYS A 166 1.11 -4.15 -11.47
N GLU A 167 1.57 -5.35 -11.11
CA GLU A 167 1.74 -6.50 -11.99
C GLU A 167 1.19 -7.77 -11.33
N PRO A 168 0.76 -8.78 -12.12
CA PRO A 168 0.33 -10.07 -11.57
C PRO A 168 1.40 -10.70 -10.68
N SER A 169 0.98 -11.28 -9.56
CA SER A 169 1.90 -11.88 -8.59
C SER A 169 1.47 -13.27 -8.17
N ASN A 170 2.47 -14.11 -7.88
CA ASN A 170 2.29 -15.43 -7.29
C ASN A 170 2.78 -15.50 -5.83
N GLU A 171 3.12 -14.35 -5.23
CA GLU A 171 3.64 -14.33 -3.85
C GLU A 171 2.66 -14.91 -2.84
N ASP A 172 3.17 -15.63 -1.85
CA ASP A 172 2.37 -16.23 -0.80
C ASP A 172 2.16 -15.27 0.38
N PHE A 173 1.06 -15.54 1.09
CA PHE A 173 0.64 -14.85 2.30
C PHE A 173 0.85 -15.76 3.53
N SER A 174 1.75 -16.73 3.41
CA SER A 174 2.04 -17.63 4.52
C SER A 174 2.79 -16.89 5.61
N LEU A 175 2.49 -17.23 6.86
CA LEU A 175 3.20 -16.68 8.00
C LEU A 175 4.52 -17.43 8.19
N PRO A 176 5.61 -16.73 8.54
CA PRO A 176 6.86 -17.38 8.88
C PRO A 176 6.73 -18.25 10.12
N THR A 177 7.32 -19.45 10.09
CA THR A 177 7.26 -20.42 11.20
C THR A 177 8.27 -20.12 12.31
N ASP A 178 9.28 -19.28 12.04
CA ASP A 178 10.34 -18.87 12.96
C ASP A 178 10.00 -17.58 13.74
N VAL A 179 8.82 -16.99 13.51
CA VAL A 179 8.37 -15.78 14.20
C VAL A 179 7.38 -16.13 15.29
N ASN A 180 7.64 -15.60 16.49
CA ASN A 180 6.70 -15.70 17.60
C ASN A 180 5.69 -14.54 17.56
N PHE A 181 4.42 -14.86 17.34
CA PHE A 181 3.34 -13.88 17.30
C PHE A 181 2.62 -13.78 18.65
N ILE A 182 2.74 -12.62 19.28
CA ILE A 182 2.03 -12.31 20.52
C ILE A 182 0.64 -11.78 20.17
N ASP A 183 -0.38 -12.34 20.80
CA ASP A 183 -1.76 -11.88 20.65
C ASP A 183 -1.95 -10.58 21.45
N GLN A 184 -2.03 -9.46 20.74
CA GLN A 184 -2.16 -8.17 21.38
C GLN A 184 -3.53 -8.05 22.08
N CYS A 185 -4.57 -8.68 21.55
CA CYS A 185 -5.91 -8.66 22.11
C CYS A 185 -5.97 -9.36 23.46
N GLU A 186 -5.38 -10.54 23.56
CA GLU A 186 -5.31 -11.27 24.82
C GLU A 186 -4.46 -10.54 25.86
N MET A 187 -3.35 -9.94 25.44
CA MET A 187 -2.53 -9.09 26.31
C MET A 187 -3.32 -7.89 26.87
N MET A 188 -4.10 -7.22 26.02
CA MET A 188 -4.92 -6.08 26.45
C MET A 188 -6.07 -6.52 27.36
N LYS A 189 -6.80 -7.59 27.02
CA LYS A 189 -7.86 -8.14 27.89
C LYS A 189 -7.31 -8.53 29.26
N ALA A 190 -6.14 -9.17 29.30
CA ALA A 190 -5.48 -9.52 30.55
C ALA A 190 -5.12 -8.28 31.38
N SER A 191 -4.62 -7.21 30.73
CA SER A 191 -4.33 -5.93 31.37
C SER A 191 -5.58 -5.28 31.97
N THR A 192 -6.68 -5.19 31.20
CA THR A 192 -7.95 -4.64 31.68
C THR A 192 -8.49 -5.41 32.88
N LYS A 193 -8.50 -6.74 32.80
CA LYS A 193 -8.93 -7.61 33.91
C LYS A 193 -8.06 -7.44 35.16
N ALA A 194 -6.75 -7.27 34.98
CA ALA A 194 -5.84 -7.01 36.10
C ALA A 194 -6.15 -5.65 36.76
N MET A 195 -6.42 -4.61 35.97
CA MET A 195 -6.80 -3.29 36.50
C MET A 195 -8.15 -3.32 37.23
N GLU A 196 -9.16 -4.01 36.69
CA GLU A 196 -10.46 -4.20 37.35
C GLU A 196 -10.29 -4.90 38.71
N GLY A 197 -9.48 -5.95 38.78
CA GLY A 197 -9.21 -6.66 40.04
C GLY A 197 -8.42 -5.85 41.09
N ILE A 198 -7.79 -4.74 40.67
CA ILE A 198 -7.09 -3.80 41.55
C ILE A 198 -8.00 -2.61 41.92
N LYS A 199 -8.99 -2.26 41.09
CA LYS A 199 -9.94 -1.15 41.34
C LYS A 199 -10.65 -1.27 42.69
N ASP A 200 -11.03 -2.47 43.09
CA ASP A 200 -11.69 -2.74 44.38
C ASP A 200 -10.71 -2.74 45.56
N LYS A 201 -9.40 -2.69 45.29
CA LYS A 201 -8.32 -2.70 46.29
C LYS A 201 -7.60 -1.35 46.42
N ILE A 202 -7.93 -0.37 45.58
CA ILE A 202 -7.39 0.99 45.67
C ILE A 202 -8.27 1.81 46.63
N PRO A 203 -7.75 2.30 47.77
CA PRO A 203 -8.50 3.18 48.66
C PRO A 203 -8.93 4.46 47.92
N ALA A 204 -10.20 4.85 48.08
CA ALA A 204 -10.71 6.11 47.55
C ALA A 204 -9.83 7.28 48.03
N GLY A 205 -9.21 7.99 47.08
CA GLY A 205 -8.36 9.17 47.36
C GLY A 205 -6.88 9.05 47.00
N THR A 206 -6.42 7.99 46.33
CA THR A 206 -5.00 7.81 45.95
C THR A 206 -4.65 8.15 44.49
N TYR A 207 -5.54 8.85 43.76
CA TYR A 207 -5.20 9.40 42.44
C TYR A 207 -4.79 10.88 42.54
N PRO A 208 -3.50 11.23 42.47
CA PRO A 208 -3.10 12.60 42.16
C PRO A 208 -3.22 12.80 40.64
N GLY A 209 -4.25 13.53 40.21
CA GLY A 209 -4.31 14.16 38.90
C GLY A 209 -4.81 13.28 37.74
N LEU A 210 -6.13 13.32 37.52
CA LEU A 210 -6.72 13.47 36.20
C LEU A 210 -7.51 14.78 36.19
#